data_AF-A0A226D423-F1
#
_entry.id   AF-A0A226D423-F1
#
_cell.length_a   1.000
_cell.length_b   1.000
_cell.length_c   1.000
_cell.angle_alpha   90.00
_cell.angle_beta   90.00
_cell.angle_gamma   90.00
#
_symmetry.space_group_name_H-M   'P 1'
#
loop_
_entity.id
_entity.type
_entity.pdbx_description
1 polymer ?
#
loop_
_entity_poly.entity_id
_entity_poly.type
_entity_poly.pdbx_seq_one_letter_code
_entity_poly.pdbx_strand_id
1 'polypeptide(L)'
;MRPNLSSRINFNPIWFLLFWTICSHNFAFGQLTSTTTPGVTTTTPGGTTTPGVTTTTPRASTPGETTTPFPRPWDSCYSDNSTCPPNFYCSDDRCECRDAIYKRKDYDLRSCQTIVSGSCEYDEECVKNSFCNTITKTCTCSPGSLPTPLGECRFDVGVTCDLESIERECNIYEGLYCIEGRCACADSSLVYELGAGCRAQAGALCGKILLSWEGFSPTYGGTDRVIVERPVKCGGGLICQLDEGDFTQKGICVENTP
;
A
#
# COMPACT_ATOMS: atom_id res chain seq x y z
N MET A 1 40.84 6.08 32.73
CA MET A 1 40.78 7.55 32.61
C MET A 1 39.72 7.89 31.56
N ARG A 2 38.58 8.46 31.97
CA ARG A 2 37.48 8.85 31.08
C ARG A 2 37.42 10.38 31.05
N PRO A 3 37.34 11.05 29.88
CA PRO A 3 37.08 12.48 29.86
C PRO A 3 35.58 12.74 30.02
N ASN A 4 35.28 13.71 30.87
CA ASN A 4 33.94 14.19 31.19
C ASN A 4 33.74 15.49 30.38
N LEU A 5 32.98 15.44 29.28
CA LEU A 5 32.60 16.63 28.52
C LEU A 5 31.17 17.03 28.90
N SER A 6 31.09 17.98 29.83
CA SER A 6 29.86 18.71 30.16
C SER A 6 29.86 20.03 29.40
N SER A 7 29.31 20.05 28.18
CA SER A 7 29.06 21.28 27.42
C SER A 7 27.68 21.84 27.78
N ARG A 8 27.66 22.94 28.53
CA ARG A 8 26.46 23.74 28.77
C ARG A 8 26.14 24.56 27.53
N ILE A 9 25.02 24.25 26.86
CA ILE A 9 24.46 25.08 25.79
C ILE A 9 23.56 26.14 26.47
N ASN A 10 23.96 27.41 26.39
CA ASN A 10 23.14 28.55 26.80
C ASN A 10 22.11 28.83 25.70
N PHE A 11 20.85 28.47 25.95
CA PHE A 11 19.72 28.86 25.10
C PHE A 11 19.30 30.30 25.41
N ASN A 12 19.37 31.17 24.40
CA ASN A 12 18.96 32.56 24.50
C ASN A 12 17.50 32.70 23.97
N PRO A 13 16.51 32.98 24.82
CA PRO A 13 15.08 32.88 24.47
C PRO A 13 14.55 34.04 23.58
N ILE A 14 15.38 35.01 23.21
CA ILE A 14 14.94 36.22 22.50
C ILE A 14 14.75 35.99 20.98
N TRP A 15 15.34 34.94 20.40
CA TRP A 15 15.26 34.69 18.96
C TRP A 15 13.98 33.99 18.48
N PHE A 16 13.15 33.46 19.38
CA PHE A 16 11.95 32.70 18.99
C PHE A 16 10.70 33.55 18.69
N LEU A 17 10.71 34.85 19.00
CA LEU A 17 9.52 35.71 18.86
C LEU A 17 9.48 36.55 17.57
N LEU A 18 10.50 36.50 16.72
CA LEU A 18 10.54 37.32 15.49
C LEU A 18 10.15 36.57 14.20
N PHE A 19 10.00 35.24 14.23
CA PHE A 19 9.65 34.47 13.03
C PHE A 19 8.16 34.13 12.89
N TRP A 20 7.30 34.48 13.85
CA TRP A 20 5.89 34.09 13.82
C TRP A 20 4.94 35.13 13.20
N THR A 21 5.44 36.28 12.77
CA THR A 21 4.59 37.43 12.39
C THR A 21 4.47 37.69 10.88
N ILE A 22 5.07 36.89 10.00
CA ILE A 22 5.13 37.21 8.54
C ILE A 22 4.26 36.31 7.64
N CYS A 23 3.71 35.19 8.12
CA CYS A 23 2.87 34.30 7.29
C CYS A 23 1.36 34.45 7.51
N SER A 24 0.86 35.66 7.74
CA SER A 24 -0.58 35.90 7.99
C SER A 24 -1.25 36.83 6.99
N HIS A 25 -0.85 36.91 5.72
CA HIS A 25 -1.60 37.72 4.74
C HIS A 25 -1.86 36.95 3.43
N ASN A 26 -3.15 36.90 3.06
CA ASN A 26 -3.76 36.40 1.82
C ASN A 26 -4.21 34.94 1.79
N PHE A 27 -5.31 34.64 2.49
CA PHE A 27 -6.27 33.65 2.01
C PHE A 27 -7.66 34.29 1.97
N ALA A 28 -8.03 34.77 0.78
CA ALA A 28 -9.38 35.24 0.50
C ALA A 28 -10.31 34.02 0.41
N PHE A 29 -11.24 33.91 1.36
CA PHE A 29 -12.32 32.93 1.33
C PHE A 29 -13.29 33.29 0.19
N GLY A 30 -13.23 32.54 -0.91
CA GLY A 30 -14.31 32.47 -1.89
C GLY A 30 -15.46 31.65 -1.29
N GLN A 31 -16.57 32.31 -0.97
CA GLN A 31 -17.81 31.63 -0.59
C GLN A 31 -18.36 30.87 -1.80
N LEU A 32 -18.30 29.53 -1.74
CA LEU A 32 -19.02 28.66 -2.67
C LEU A 32 -20.49 28.60 -2.23
N THR A 33 -21.37 29.17 -3.05
CA THR A 33 -22.82 29.03 -2.93
C THR A 33 -23.23 27.61 -3.32
N SER A 34 -23.73 26.84 -2.36
CA SER A 34 -24.30 25.51 -2.54
C SER A 34 -25.67 25.62 -3.22
N THR A 35 -25.76 25.25 -4.49
CA THR A 35 -27.02 25.11 -5.23
C THR A 35 -27.63 23.75 -4.92
N THR A 36 -28.64 23.71 -4.05
CA THR A 36 -29.47 22.53 -3.77
C THR A 36 -30.34 22.19 -4.98
N THR A 37 -30.21 20.97 -5.51
CA THR A 37 -31.13 20.42 -6.52
C THR A 37 -32.10 19.45 -5.83
N PRO A 38 -33.41 19.49 -6.12
CA PRO A 38 -34.42 18.67 -5.46
C PRO A 38 -34.39 17.20 -5.90
N GLY A 39 -34.74 16.33 -4.95
CA GLY A 39 -34.66 14.87 -5.05
C GLY A 39 -35.65 14.22 -6.02
N VAL A 40 -35.23 13.08 -6.53
CA VAL A 40 -36.05 12.13 -7.30
C VAL A 40 -36.41 10.97 -6.37
N THR A 41 -37.69 10.89 -6.02
CA THR A 41 -38.28 9.77 -5.29
C THR A 41 -38.60 8.66 -6.30
N THR A 42 -37.92 7.52 -6.21
CA THR A 42 -38.30 6.32 -6.99
C THR A 42 -39.05 5.35 -6.08
N THR A 43 -40.35 5.23 -6.32
CA THR A 43 -41.25 4.22 -5.74
C THR A 43 -41.08 2.90 -6.49
N THR A 44 -40.78 1.81 -5.75
CA THR A 44 -40.84 0.44 -6.28
C THR A 44 -42.03 -0.29 -5.65
N PRO A 45 -42.98 -0.85 -6.43
CA PRO A 45 -44.06 -1.68 -5.92
C PRO A 45 -43.59 -3.12 -5.68
N GLY A 46 -44.07 -3.70 -4.56
CA GLY A 46 -43.90 -5.11 -4.21
C GLY A 46 -44.68 -6.06 -5.13
N GLY A 47 -44.24 -7.32 -5.14
CA GLY A 47 -44.84 -8.42 -5.90
C GLY A 47 -44.52 -9.78 -5.28
N THR A 48 -45.53 -10.28 -4.58
CA THR A 48 -45.71 -11.55 -3.85
C THR A 48 -45.55 -12.81 -4.73
N THR A 49 -45.02 -13.91 -4.18
CA THR A 49 -45.70 -15.23 -3.97
C THR A 49 -44.74 -16.42 -3.91
N THR A 50 -44.94 -17.26 -2.89
CA THR A 50 -44.30 -18.56 -2.66
C THR A 50 -45.40 -19.63 -2.62
N PRO A 51 -45.23 -20.74 -3.35
CA PRO A 51 -45.71 -22.06 -2.94
C PRO A 51 -44.49 -23.02 -2.89
N GLY A 52 -44.27 -23.90 -1.92
CA GLY A 52 -45.21 -24.76 -1.20
C GLY A 52 -44.97 -26.22 -1.60
N VAL A 53 -44.17 -26.95 -0.80
CA VAL A 53 -44.19 -28.41 -0.58
C VAL A 53 -43.68 -29.29 -1.75
N THR A 54 -42.73 -30.22 -1.57
CA THR A 54 -43.03 -31.60 -1.14
C THR A 54 -41.78 -32.35 -0.67
N THR A 55 -41.90 -32.96 0.51
CA THR A 55 -40.95 -33.87 1.14
C THR A 55 -41.07 -35.26 0.53
N THR A 56 -39.97 -35.81 0.02
CA THR A 56 -39.85 -37.23 -0.33
C THR A 56 -38.53 -37.76 0.21
N THR A 57 -38.60 -38.42 1.37
CA THR A 57 -37.53 -39.27 1.90
C THR A 57 -37.63 -40.64 1.24
N PRO A 58 -36.56 -41.13 0.59
CA PRO A 58 -36.13 -42.47 0.99
C PRO A 58 -34.62 -42.76 0.88
N ARG A 59 -34.23 -43.67 1.78
CA ARG A 59 -33.22 -44.72 1.65
C ARG A 59 -31.78 -44.38 2.07
N ALA A 60 -31.51 -44.76 3.31
CA ALA A 60 -30.19 -44.97 3.88
C ALA A 60 -29.33 -45.81 2.93
N SER A 61 -28.35 -45.13 2.33
CA SER A 61 -27.22 -45.69 1.62
C SER A 61 -26.00 -45.39 2.47
N THR A 62 -25.13 -46.39 2.61
CA THR A 62 -23.85 -46.39 3.33
C THR A 62 -23.14 -45.01 3.27
N PRO A 63 -22.58 -44.48 4.38
CA PRO A 63 -21.80 -43.26 4.36
C PRO A 63 -20.49 -43.52 3.60
N GLY A 64 -20.56 -43.43 2.27
CA GLY A 64 -19.40 -43.16 1.46
C GLY A 64 -18.87 -41.81 1.92
N GLU A 65 -17.65 -41.83 2.43
CA GLU A 65 -16.86 -40.67 2.80
C GLU A 65 -16.87 -39.72 1.60
N THR A 66 -17.86 -38.82 1.60
CA THR A 66 -17.99 -37.77 0.62
C THR A 66 -16.91 -36.80 1.05
N THR A 67 -15.70 -36.99 0.53
CA THR A 67 -14.68 -35.97 0.53
C THR A 67 -15.33 -34.77 -0.13
N THR A 68 -15.89 -33.87 0.70
CA THR A 68 -16.35 -32.57 0.27
C THR A 68 -15.19 -31.99 -0.52
N PRO A 69 -15.33 -31.79 -1.84
CA PRO A 69 -14.23 -31.30 -2.64
C PRO A 69 -13.80 -30.00 -1.98
N PHE A 70 -12.53 -29.92 -1.58
CA PHE A 70 -11.96 -28.65 -1.14
C PHE A 70 -12.42 -27.58 -2.13
N PRO A 71 -13.00 -26.46 -1.67
CA PRO A 71 -13.53 -25.44 -2.57
C PRO A 71 -12.44 -25.12 -3.57
N ARG A 72 -12.74 -25.32 -4.86
CA ARG A 72 -11.73 -25.20 -5.91
C ARG A 72 -11.05 -23.84 -5.78
N PRO A 73 -9.72 -23.76 -5.95
CA PRO A 73 -9.03 -22.48 -5.95
C PRO A 73 -9.69 -21.57 -6.99
N TRP A 74 -10.23 -20.44 -6.56
CA TRP A 74 -10.97 -19.50 -7.42
C TRP A 74 -10.07 -18.89 -8.53
N ASP A 75 -8.76 -19.02 -8.34
CA ASP A 75 -7.69 -18.59 -9.23
C ASP A 75 -7.22 -19.69 -10.19
N SER A 76 -7.83 -20.88 -10.16
CA SER A 76 -7.47 -22.01 -11.04
C SER A 76 -8.52 -22.28 -12.11
N CYS A 77 -8.07 -22.71 -13.28
CA CYS A 77 -8.92 -23.21 -14.35
C CYS A 77 -8.29 -24.43 -15.03
N TYR A 78 -9.09 -25.20 -15.76
CA TYR A 78 -8.75 -26.33 -16.61
C TYR A 78 -9.36 -26.06 -17.97
N SER A 79 -8.58 -26.29 -19.03
CA SER A 79 -8.89 -25.99 -20.42
C SER A 79 -10.25 -26.46 -20.91
N ASP A 80 -10.83 -27.50 -20.28
CA ASP A 80 -11.95 -28.23 -20.89
C ASP A 80 -13.31 -28.00 -20.22
N ASN A 81 -13.41 -27.43 -18.99
CA ASN A 81 -14.73 -27.26 -18.36
C ASN A 81 -14.85 -26.30 -17.16
N SER A 82 -13.77 -25.66 -16.70
CA SER A 82 -13.90 -24.72 -15.57
C SER A 82 -13.91 -23.29 -16.08
N THR A 83 -15.05 -22.64 -15.94
CA THR A 83 -15.19 -21.22 -16.23
C THR A 83 -14.59 -20.42 -15.08
N CYS A 84 -13.62 -19.56 -15.38
CA CYS A 84 -13.16 -18.54 -14.43
C CYS A 84 -14.32 -17.63 -14.01
N PRO A 85 -14.24 -16.97 -12.84
CA PRO A 85 -15.25 -16.00 -12.43
C PRO A 85 -15.44 -14.87 -13.47
N PRO A 86 -16.56 -14.13 -13.43
CA PRO A 86 -16.75 -12.95 -14.27
C PRO A 86 -15.57 -11.98 -14.17
N ASN A 87 -15.19 -11.36 -15.30
CA ASN A 87 -14.00 -10.48 -15.46
C ASN A 87 -12.63 -11.19 -15.48
N PHE A 88 -12.60 -12.51 -15.38
CA PHE A 88 -11.40 -13.31 -15.56
C PHE A 88 -11.42 -14.09 -16.89
N TYR A 89 -10.24 -14.49 -17.35
CA TYR A 89 -10.03 -15.45 -18.43
C TYR A 89 -9.03 -16.52 -17.99
N CYS A 90 -9.11 -17.71 -18.58
CA CYS A 90 -8.21 -18.80 -18.26
C CYS A 90 -6.91 -18.68 -19.07
N SER A 91 -5.75 -18.69 -18.39
CA SER A 91 -4.39 -18.68 -18.95
C SER A 91 -3.52 -19.65 -18.16
N ASP A 92 -2.96 -20.66 -18.82
CA ASP A 92 -2.03 -21.63 -18.21
C ASP A 92 -2.54 -22.21 -16.87
N ASP A 93 -3.76 -22.72 -16.88
CA ASP A 93 -4.49 -23.27 -15.72
C ASP A 93 -4.76 -22.27 -14.58
N ARG A 94 -4.63 -20.96 -14.84
CA ARG A 94 -4.91 -19.88 -13.89
C ARG A 94 -5.92 -18.88 -14.43
N CYS A 95 -6.77 -18.38 -13.56
CA CYS A 95 -7.74 -17.33 -13.90
C CYS A 95 -7.07 -15.96 -13.80
N GLU A 96 -6.78 -15.32 -14.92
CA GLU A 96 -6.16 -13.99 -15.04
C GLU A 96 -7.20 -12.89 -15.29
N CYS A 97 -6.90 -11.65 -14.89
CA CYS A 97 -7.78 -10.51 -15.14
C CYS A 97 -7.84 -10.18 -16.63
N ARG A 98 -9.05 -10.07 -17.21
CA ARG A 98 -9.23 -9.77 -18.65
C ARG A 98 -8.52 -8.50 -19.12
N ASP A 99 -8.42 -7.52 -18.24
CA ASP A 99 -7.66 -6.30 -18.47
C ASP A 99 -6.45 -6.27 -17.54
N ALA A 100 -5.42 -7.05 -17.86
CA ALA A 100 -4.22 -7.15 -17.04
C ALA A 100 -3.35 -5.87 -17.03
N ILE A 101 -3.64 -4.91 -17.92
CA ILE A 101 -2.92 -3.63 -17.99
C ILE A 101 -3.41 -2.71 -16.87
N TYR A 102 -4.74 -2.60 -16.70
CA TYR A 102 -5.34 -1.69 -15.73
C TYR A 102 -5.99 -2.37 -14.53
N LYS A 103 -6.02 -3.71 -14.49
CA LYS A 103 -6.59 -4.47 -13.37
C LYS A 103 -5.60 -5.47 -12.80
N ARG A 104 -5.71 -5.69 -11.49
CA ARG A 104 -4.91 -6.62 -10.70
C ARG A 104 -5.83 -7.53 -9.89
N LYS A 105 -5.36 -8.75 -9.63
CA LYS A 105 -6.08 -9.68 -8.75
C LYS A 105 -5.99 -9.21 -7.31
N ASP A 106 -7.13 -9.09 -6.67
CA ASP A 106 -7.25 -8.99 -5.22
C ASP A 106 -7.62 -10.37 -4.68
N TYR A 107 -6.71 -10.97 -3.91
CA TYR A 107 -6.90 -12.32 -3.38
C TYR A 107 -7.88 -12.38 -2.21
N ASP A 108 -8.05 -11.28 -1.49
CA ASP A 108 -8.94 -11.20 -0.34
C ASP A 108 -10.39 -11.06 -0.83
N LEU A 109 -10.60 -10.21 -1.85
CA LEU A 109 -11.91 -9.99 -2.48
C LEU A 109 -12.25 -11.00 -3.57
N ARG A 110 -11.28 -11.80 -4.01
CA ARG A 110 -11.40 -12.74 -5.14
C ARG A 110 -11.93 -12.07 -6.41
N SER A 111 -11.44 -10.86 -6.68
CA SER A 111 -11.91 -10.00 -7.78
C SER A 111 -10.74 -9.34 -8.52
N CYS A 112 -11.02 -8.77 -9.70
CA CYS A 112 -10.07 -7.95 -10.44
C CYS A 112 -10.33 -6.48 -10.13
N GLN A 113 -9.41 -5.86 -9.38
CA GLN A 113 -9.47 -4.47 -8.96
C GLN A 113 -8.69 -3.58 -9.93
N THR A 114 -9.25 -2.41 -10.21
CA THR A 114 -8.70 -1.39 -11.11
C THR A 114 -7.62 -0.59 -10.40
N ILE A 115 -6.44 -0.51 -11.02
CA ILE A 115 -5.31 0.23 -10.48
C ILE A 115 -5.54 1.74 -10.49
N VAL A 116 -4.74 2.47 -9.73
CA VAL A 116 -4.75 3.93 -9.72
C VAL A 116 -4.52 4.48 -11.13
N SER A 117 -5.26 5.53 -11.50
CA SER A 117 -5.34 6.11 -12.84
C SER A 117 -6.11 5.28 -13.87
N GLY A 118 -6.53 4.05 -13.53
CA GLY A 118 -7.45 3.26 -14.36
C GLY A 118 -8.88 3.80 -14.28
N SER A 119 -9.67 3.54 -15.32
CA SER A 119 -11.07 4.00 -15.41
C SER A 119 -11.99 3.21 -14.49
N CYS A 120 -12.92 3.89 -13.82
CA CYS A 120 -13.84 3.30 -12.86
C CYS A 120 -15.25 3.89 -12.94
N GLU A 121 -16.23 3.10 -12.51
CA GLU A 121 -17.61 3.56 -12.32
C GLU A 121 -17.98 3.67 -10.83
N TYR A 122 -17.47 2.73 -10.01
CA TYR A 122 -17.77 2.62 -8.58
C TYR A 122 -16.49 2.48 -7.75
N ASP A 123 -16.54 2.87 -6.47
CA ASP A 123 -15.40 2.78 -5.56
C ASP A 123 -14.91 1.34 -5.34
N GLU A 124 -15.83 0.38 -5.34
CA GLU A 124 -15.54 -1.05 -5.13
C GLU A 124 -14.74 -1.70 -6.27
N GLU A 125 -14.62 -1.01 -7.41
CA GLU A 125 -13.82 -1.44 -8.55
C GLU A 125 -12.36 -1.01 -8.45
N CYS A 126 -12.02 -0.15 -7.49
CA CYS A 126 -10.68 0.37 -7.34
C CYS A 126 -9.88 -0.43 -6.29
N VAL A 127 -8.56 -0.52 -6.49
CA VAL A 127 -7.64 -1.18 -5.55
C VAL A 127 -7.81 -0.69 -4.11
N LYS A 128 -7.45 -1.53 -3.13
CA LYS A 128 -7.51 -1.17 -1.70
C LYS A 128 -6.86 0.20 -1.42
N ASN A 129 -7.44 0.97 -0.50
CA ASN A 129 -7.03 2.33 -0.14
C ASN A 129 -7.14 3.35 -1.28
N SER A 130 -8.07 3.14 -2.21
CA SER A 130 -8.40 4.07 -3.28
C SER A 130 -9.91 4.22 -3.44
N PHE A 131 -10.34 5.24 -4.18
CA PHE A 131 -11.73 5.52 -4.48
C PHE A 131 -11.87 5.96 -5.94
N CYS A 132 -13.08 5.85 -6.49
CA CYS A 132 -13.38 6.30 -7.84
C CYS A 132 -13.67 7.80 -7.85
N ASN A 133 -12.78 8.60 -8.45
CA ASN A 133 -13.02 10.02 -8.59
C ASN A 133 -14.15 10.25 -9.60
N THR A 134 -15.30 10.72 -9.13
CA THR A 134 -16.52 10.85 -9.94
C THR A 134 -16.41 11.88 -11.07
N ILE A 135 -15.49 12.85 -10.95
CA ILE A 135 -15.25 13.89 -11.93
C ILE A 135 -14.36 13.35 -13.06
N THR A 136 -13.23 12.72 -12.71
CA THR A 136 -12.27 12.23 -13.71
C THR A 136 -12.58 10.83 -14.21
N LYS A 137 -13.48 10.10 -13.51
CA LYS A 137 -13.80 8.68 -13.73
C LYS A 137 -12.55 7.79 -13.67
N THR A 138 -11.65 8.09 -12.73
CA THR A 138 -10.42 7.34 -12.50
C THR A 138 -10.20 7.00 -11.03
N CYS A 139 -9.65 5.82 -10.77
CA CYS A 139 -9.26 5.41 -9.42
C CYS A 139 -8.13 6.32 -8.89
N THR A 140 -8.30 6.84 -7.67
CA THR A 140 -7.36 7.76 -7.01
C THR A 140 -7.10 7.27 -5.59
N CYS A 141 -5.85 7.36 -5.10
CA CYS A 141 -5.55 6.98 -3.73
C CYS A 141 -6.31 7.83 -2.72
N SER A 142 -6.78 7.17 -1.66
CA SER A 142 -7.38 7.83 -0.52
C SER A 142 -6.36 8.71 0.21
N PRO A 143 -6.79 9.78 0.91
CA PRO A 143 -5.90 10.61 1.70
C PRO A 143 -5.01 9.79 2.65
N GLY A 144 -3.72 10.12 2.70
CA GLY A 144 -2.72 9.36 3.47
C GLY A 144 -2.18 8.13 2.75
N SER A 145 -2.58 7.86 1.50
CA SER A 145 -1.98 6.83 0.66
C SER A 145 -1.36 7.42 -0.59
N LEU A 146 -0.27 6.80 -1.06
CA LEU A 146 0.45 7.16 -2.27
C LEU A 146 0.37 6.05 -3.32
N PRO A 147 0.34 6.39 -4.62
CA PRO A 147 0.38 5.40 -5.68
C PRO A 147 1.74 4.72 -5.75
N THR A 148 1.76 3.41 -5.97
CA THR A 148 2.98 2.65 -6.27
C THR A 148 3.22 2.58 -7.77
N PRO A 149 4.45 2.23 -8.22
CA PRO A 149 4.72 1.94 -9.63
C PRO A 149 3.89 0.78 -10.20
N LEU A 150 3.30 -0.07 -9.34
CA LEU A 150 2.40 -1.15 -9.73
C LEU A 150 0.93 -0.71 -9.82
N GLY A 151 0.64 0.56 -9.51
CA GLY A 151 -0.70 1.14 -9.53
C GLY A 151 -1.55 0.78 -8.31
N GLU A 152 -0.93 0.38 -7.20
CA GLU A 152 -1.60 0.16 -5.91
C GLU A 152 -1.56 1.42 -5.04
N CYS A 153 -2.39 1.50 -4.00
CA CYS A 153 -2.27 2.55 -2.98
C CYS A 153 -1.72 1.98 -1.69
N ARG A 154 -0.59 2.53 -1.23
CA ARG A 154 0.07 2.14 0.02
C ARG A 154 0.18 3.36 0.92
N PHE A 155 0.20 3.15 2.23
CA PHE A 155 0.20 4.22 3.21
C PHE A 155 1.49 5.06 3.16
N ASP A 156 1.30 6.36 3.31
CA ASP A 156 2.34 7.37 3.36
C ASP A 156 2.92 7.54 4.77
N VAL A 157 3.97 8.34 4.90
CA VAL A 157 4.66 8.61 6.16
C VAL A 157 3.70 9.10 7.25
N GLY A 158 3.87 8.59 8.47
CA GLY A 158 3.12 8.93 9.67
C GLY A 158 1.75 8.26 9.79
N VAL A 159 1.23 7.65 8.73
CA VAL A 159 -0.04 6.91 8.75
C VAL A 159 0.09 5.64 9.58
N THR A 160 -0.98 5.31 10.30
CA THR A 160 -1.03 4.11 11.14
C THR A 160 -1.02 2.86 10.29
N CYS A 161 -0.26 1.87 10.72
CA CYS A 161 -0.15 0.57 10.05
C CYS A 161 -0.23 -0.56 11.08
N ASP A 162 -0.65 -1.73 10.62
CA ASP A 162 -0.70 -2.93 11.43
C ASP A 162 0.65 -3.65 11.44
N LEU A 163 1.13 -3.95 12.65
CA LEU A 163 2.36 -4.71 12.88
C LEU A 163 2.18 -6.20 12.58
N GLU A 164 0.98 -6.68 12.27
CA GLU A 164 0.79 -8.05 11.78
C GLU A 164 0.87 -8.14 10.25
N SER A 165 0.69 -7.02 9.54
CA SER A 165 0.63 -6.94 8.07
C SER A 165 1.84 -6.20 7.46
N ILE A 166 2.99 -6.32 8.13
CA ILE A 166 4.15 -5.41 8.07
C ILE A 166 4.64 -5.06 6.66
N GLU A 167 4.52 -5.98 5.69
CA GLU A 167 5.00 -5.76 4.33
C GLU A 167 3.96 -5.16 3.37
N ARG A 168 2.68 -5.10 3.75
CA ARG A 168 1.56 -4.83 2.83
C ARG A 168 0.88 -3.49 3.06
N GLU A 169 1.30 -2.68 4.02
CA GLU A 169 0.57 -1.45 4.33
C GLU A 169 1.34 -0.19 3.93
N CYS A 170 2.58 -0.04 4.38
CA CYS A 170 3.39 1.12 4.05
C CYS A 170 3.97 1.07 2.63
N ASN A 171 4.18 2.24 2.03
CA ASN A 171 4.73 2.32 0.68
C ASN A 171 6.23 2.01 0.63
N ILE A 172 6.57 0.74 0.42
CA ILE A 172 7.96 0.26 0.33
C ILE A 172 8.74 0.88 -0.84
N TYR A 173 8.06 1.37 -1.88
CA TYR A 173 8.71 2.04 -3.03
C TYR A 173 9.24 3.42 -2.65
N GLU A 174 8.66 4.02 -1.61
CA GLU A 174 9.12 5.25 -0.97
C GLU A 174 10.06 4.96 0.22
N GLY A 175 10.46 3.70 0.43
CA GLY A 175 11.32 3.30 1.55
C GLY A 175 10.67 3.36 2.93
N LEU A 176 9.33 3.32 2.98
CA LEU A 176 8.54 3.33 4.21
C LEU A 176 8.26 1.92 4.76
N TYR A 177 8.25 1.80 6.08
CA TYR A 177 8.01 0.57 6.84
C TYR A 177 7.12 0.84 8.03
N CYS A 178 6.41 -0.19 8.48
CA CYS A 178 5.64 -0.11 9.71
C CYS A 178 6.56 -0.22 10.94
N ILE A 179 6.91 0.92 11.53
CA ILE A 179 7.76 1.02 12.71
C ILE A 179 6.90 1.60 13.83
N GLU A 180 6.76 0.86 14.93
CA GLU A 180 5.96 1.28 16.09
C GLU A 180 4.50 1.64 15.72
N GLY A 181 3.92 0.90 14.76
CA GLY A 181 2.54 1.08 14.31
C GLY A 181 2.32 2.30 13.40
N ARG A 182 3.39 2.90 12.87
CA ARG A 182 3.31 3.99 11.89
C ARG A 182 4.27 3.78 10.73
N CYS A 183 3.89 4.27 9.55
CA CYS A 183 4.78 4.27 8.40
C CYS A 183 5.91 5.29 8.61
N ALA A 184 7.14 4.82 8.67
CA ALA A 184 8.34 5.64 8.82
C ALA A 184 9.48 5.12 7.94
N CYS A 185 10.54 5.89 7.78
CA CYS A 185 11.70 5.44 7.03
C CYS A 185 12.35 4.22 7.69
N ALA A 186 12.81 3.29 6.85
CA ALA A 186 13.41 2.03 7.28
C ALA A 186 14.58 2.18 8.26
N ASP A 187 15.29 3.30 8.17
CA ASP A 187 16.41 3.66 9.01
C ASP A 187 16.28 5.13 9.44
N SER A 188 16.62 5.42 10.70
CA SER A 188 16.56 6.76 11.29
C SER A 188 17.49 7.79 10.64
N SER A 189 18.51 7.33 9.90
CA SER A 189 19.43 8.18 9.13
C SER A 189 18.82 8.66 7.80
N LEU A 190 17.71 8.06 7.37
CA LEU A 190 17.00 8.48 6.17
C LEU A 190 16.02 9.61 6.51
N VAL A 191 15.95 10.58 5.61
CA VAL A 191 15.01 11.69 5.70
C VAL A 191 13.94 11.49 4.65
N TYR A 192 12.67 11.64 5.05
CA TYR A 192 11.55 11.60 4.11
C TYR A 192 11.45 12.92 3.34
N GLU A 193 11.52 12.85 2.02
CA GLU A 193 11.35 13.98 1.10
C GLU A 193 10.01 13.84 0.37
N LEU A 194 9.16 14.86 0.42
CA LEU A 194 7.83 14.80 -0.20
C LEU A 194 7.92 14.52 -1.71
N GLY A 195 7.29 13.43 -2.16
CA GLY A 195 7.29 12.98 -3.56
C GLY A 195 8.58 12.26 -4.00
N ALA A 196 9.57 12.15 -3.14
CA ALA A 196 10.75 11.31 -3.35
C ALA A 196 10.82 10.14 -2.35
N GLY A 197 10.17 10.22 -1.19
CA GLY A 197 10.21 9.20 -0.17
C GLY A 197 11.48 9.30 0.69
N CYS A 198 11.85 8.21 1.34
CA CYS A 198 13.00 8.12 2.21
C CYS A 198 14.31 8.19 1.42
N ARG A 199 15.16 9.14 1.79
CA ARG A 199 16.42 9.46 1.11
C ARG A 199 17.58 9.57 2.10
N ALA A 200 18.72 9.03 1.68
CA ALA A 200 19.99 9.19 2.38
C ALA A 200 20.55 10.60 2.12
N GLN A 201 20.95 11.27 3.21
CA GLN A 201 21.59 12.59 3.17
C GLN A 201 23.07 12.49 2.79
N ALA A 202 23.71 13.63 2.53
CA ALA A 202 25.15 13.65 2.24
C ALA A 202 25.96 12.99 3.37
N GLY A 203 26.88 12.10 3.01
CA GLY A 203 27.67 11.29 3.94
C GLY A 203 26.96 10.04 4.49
N ALA A 204 25.67 9.82 4.20
CA ALA A 204 24.95 8.63 4.62
C ALA A 204 25.13 7.47 3.62
N LEU A 205 24.90 6.24 4.09
CA LEU A 205 24.98 5.02 3.29
C LEU A 205 23.86 4.96 2.24
N CYS A 206 24.19 4.45 1.06
CA CYS A 206 23.26 4.26 -0.04
C CYS A 206 23.49 2.93 -0.77
N GLY A 207 22.61 2.62 -1.71
CA GLY A 207 22.64 1.36 -2.47
C GLY A 207 21.88 0.24 -1.77
N LYS A 208 22.26 -1.02 -2.01
CA LYS A 208 21.65 -2.19 -1.36
C LYS A 208 22.20 -2.35 0.04
N ILE A 209 21.51 -1.75 1.00
CA ILE A 209 21.82 -1.93 2.41
C ILE A 209 21.14 -3.18 2.95
N LEU A 210 21.86 -3.92 3.79
CA LEU A 210 21.31 -5.03 4.55
C LEU A 210 20.61 -4.42 5.76
N LEU A 211 19.30 -4.26 5.68
CA LEU A 211 18.52 -3.95 6.86
C LEU A 211 18.30 -5.27 7.60
N SER A 212 19.06 -5.48 8.67
CA SER A 212 18.78 -6.59 9.57
C SER A 212 17.53 -6.22 10.36
N TRP A 213 16.43 -6.93 10.12
CA TRP A 213 15.28 -6.86 10.97
C TRP A 213 15.06 -8.21 11.66
N GLU A 214 14.89 -8.16 12.97
CA GLU A 214 14.48 -9.31 13.77
C GLU A 214 12.96 -9.44 13.65
N GLY A 215 12.50 -10.04 12.55
CA GLY A 215 11.12 -10.49 12.42
C GLY A 215 10.92 -11.79 13.20
N PHE A 216 9.91 -11.85 14.06
CA PHE A 216 9.48 -13.13 14.63
C PHE A 216 8.71 -13.88 13.54
N SER A 217 9.26 -14.97 13.01
CA SER A 217 8.55 -15.83 12.07
C SER A 217 7.67 -16.80 12.87
N PRO A 218 6.33 -16.64 12.89
CA PRO A 218 5.46 -17.52 13.65
C PRO A 218 5.51 -18.98 13.13
N THR A 219 5.93 -19.17 11.88
CA THR A 219 5.90 -20.47 11.20
C THR A 219 6.96 -21.45 11.70
N TYR A 220 8.07 -20.97 12.28
CA TYR A 220 9.20 -21.82 12.68
C TYR A 220 9.48 -21.83 14.19
N GLY A 221 8.68 -21.14 15.00
CA GLY A 221 8.90 -21.10 16.46
C GLY A 221 10.28 -20.56 16.87
N GLY A 222 10.97 -19.88 15.95
CA GLY A 222 12.32 -19.37 16.11
C GLY A 222 12.44 -17.95 15.55
N THR A 223 13.33 -17.17 16.15
CA THR A 223 13.71 -15.85 15.65
C THR A 223 14.66 -16.01 14.46
N ASP A 224 14.13 -16.38 13.30
CA ASP A 224 14.91 -16.37 12.08
C ASP A 224 15.12 -14.92 11.63
N ARG A 225 16.40 -14.50 11.61
CA ARG A 225 16.79 -13.22 11.02
C ARG A 225 16.66 -13.32 9.51
N VAL A 226 15.56 -12.80 8.97
CA VAL A 226 15.40 -12.62 7.53
C VAL A 226 16.18 -11.37 7.12
N ILE A 227 17.29 -11.58 6.39
CA ILE A 227 18.07 -10.49 5.83
C ILE A 227 17.48 -10.15 4.46
N VAL A 228 16.82 -9.00 4.33
CA VAL A 228 16.31 -8.50 3.05
C VAL A 228 17.17 -7.33 2.61
N GLU A 229 17.78 -7.43 1.43
CA GLU A 229 18.47 -6.29 0.82
C GLU A 229 17.44 -5.25 0.40
N ARG A 230 17.61 -3.99 0.82
CA ARG A 230 16.70 -2.90 0.44
C ARG A 230 17.49 -1.79 -0.25
N PRO A 231 17.01 -1.29 -1.41
CA PRO A 231 17.66 -0.20 -2.10
C PRO A 231 17.41 1.13 -1.38
N VAL A 232 18.48 1.84 -1.02
CA VAL A 232 18.45 3.22 -0.51
C VAL A 232 18.97 4.16 -1.58
N LYS A 233 18.20 5.21 -1.84
CA LYS A 233 18.51 6.27 -2.80
C LYS A 233 19.01 7.51 -2.06
N CYS A 234 19.94 8.24 -2.68
CA CYS A 234 20.38 9.53 -2.18
C CYS A 234 19.35 10.63 -2.45
N GLY A 235 19.34 11.66 -1.59
CA GLY A 235 18.51 12.86 -1.75
C GLY A 235 18.82 13.64 -3.03
N GLY A 236 17.97 14.61 -3.35
CA GLY A 236 18.11 15.42 -4.57
C GLY A 236 19.50 16.07 -4.72
N GLY A 237 20.13 15.90 -5.88
CA GLY A 237 21.45 16.47 -6.18
C GLY A 237 22.65 15.66 -5.66
N LEU A 238 22.41 14.56 -4.96
CA LEU A 238 23.45 13.65 -4.49
C LEU A 238 23.55 12.42 -5.40
N ILE A 239 24.75 11.86 -5.51
CA ILE A 239 25.00 10.59 -6.19
C ILE A 239 25.45 9.54 -5.19
N CYS A 240 25.07 8.29 -5.42
CA CYS A 240 25.55 7.16 -4.61
C CYS A 240 26.92 6.73 -5.15
N GLN A 241 27.99 7.14 -4.50
CA GLN A 241 29.34 6.72 -4.84
C GLN A 241 29.58 5.33 -4.24
N LEU A 242 29.54 4.31 -5.09
CA LEU A 242 29.80 2.92 -4.70
C LEU A 242 31.29 2.74 -4.40
N ASP A 243 31.60 1.98 -3.36
CA ASP A 243 32.98 1.65 -3.02
C ASP A 243 33.56 0.68 -4.08
N GLU A 244 34.73 1.03 -4.61
CA GLU A 244 35.38 0.28 -5.67
C GLU A 244 35.87 -1.08 -5.13
N GLY A 245 35.34 -2.19 -5.68
CA GLY A 245 35.74 -3.55 -5.31
C GLY A 245 34.83 -4.27 -4.31
N ASP A 246 33.76 -3.64 -3.84
CA ASP A 246 32.74 -4.32 -3.04
C ASP A 246 31.63 -4.88 -3.96
N PHE A 247 31.46 -6.20 -3.97
CA PHE A 247 30.34 -6.84 -4.67
C PHE A 247 29.00 -6.52 -4.00
N THR A 248 29.04 -5.98 -2.77
CA THR A 248 27.85 -5.38 -2.17
C THR A 248 27.64 -4.02 -2.82
N GLN A 249 26.46 -3.82 -3.41
CA GLN A 249 26.08 -2.58 -4.10
C GLN A 249 25.86 -1.43 -3.08
N LYS A 250 26.82 -1.18 -2.19
CA LYS A 250 26.77 -0.18 -1.12
C LYS A 250 27.70 0.98 -1.46
N GLY A 251 27.33 2.16 -1.00
CA GLY A 251 28.11 3.37 -1.21
C GLY A 251 27.76 4.45 -0.21
N ILE A 252 28.27 5.66 -0.47
CA ILE A 252 27.99 6.87 0.32
C ILE A 252 27.37 7.92 -0.61
N CYS A 253 26.36 8.64 -0.11
CA CYS A 253 25.81 9.78 -0.83
C CYS A 253 26.79 10.96 -0.79
N VAL A 254 27.24 11.40 -1.96
CA VAL A 254 28.15 12.54 -2.11
C VAL A 254 27.52 13.62 -3.00
N GLU A 255 27.94 14.86 -2.82
CA GLU A 255 27.53 15.95 -3.70
C GLU A 255 27.99 15.68 -5.13
N ASN A 256 27.10 15.92 -6.09
CA ASN A 256 27.44 15.79 -7.50
C ASN A 256 28.32 17.00 -7.92
N THR A 257 29.63 16.92 -7.68
CA THR A 257 30.58 17.90 -8.21
C THR A 257 30.83 17.63 -9.70
N PRO A 258 30.48 18.57 -10.59
CA PRO A 258 30.69 18.42 -12.03
C PRO A 258 32.18 18.47 -12.44
#